data_AF-A0A838QC61-F1
#
_entry.id   AF-A0A838QC61-F1
#
_cell.length_a   1.000
_cell.length_b   1.000
_cell.length_c   1.000
_cell.angle_alpha   90.00
_cell.angle_beta   90.00
_cell.angle_gamma   90.00
#
_symmetry.space_group_name_H-M   'P 1'
#
loop_
_entity.id
_entity.type
_entity.pdbx_description
1 polymer ?
#
loop_
_entity_poly.entity_id
_entity_poly.type
_entity_poly.pdbx_seq_one_letter_code
_entity_poly.pdbx_strand_id
1 'polypeptide(L)'
;MMPNGPMLPMAMRMLSLAPPISSVSILSAIALGLSPSPAFACSKIPSWGHVRMHASTMFMTGAATRDTLHAGPGAVEFGVSEGHFGNSGAKPVFGQVLSVTALGRRTPSGVRRAVAASGNRVLLVPWDYGPDCRAVQWSGSARWLADTASGFFSAGLRDETHWVNGIPTLDVHAPQFLPYPAAVTRRGVLPRRPLAADSMLTASQLLELTDEMPTHEDLLKRLDTAAVSLRAWIASRPELATLYPIPETLAGINWTVSHTMLTRRPVPLAGTYRVTLTLGDKDSLTYYARTSEHPTSVLRLARPLAGPATQSGDTSATGVYVLSCAARTVAQFSARQPCYPGQKQVSQGYFAFADSVSSDRAGTEERQGSIDLLGAASSWKEIFDGDTTSVDFLQRAAAISAAAKPRTYTPGRFRKTRDGRVTYERTVLNAGKVALRVRAERISVEAFSGG
;
A
#
# COMPACT_ATOMS: atom_id res chain seq x y z
N MET A 1 45.03 54.74 -3.30
CA MET A 1 45.80 54.02 -2.25
C MET A 1 45.96 52.56 -2.65
N MET A 2 47.17 52.19 -3.04
CA MET A 2 47.79 50.93 -2.60
C MET A 2 48.41 51.20 -1.20
N PRO A 3 48.99 50.24 -0.41
CA PRO A 3 49.57 48.97 -0.87
C PRO A 3 49.52 47.75 0.10
N ASN A 4 50.26 46.70 -0.29
CA ASN A 4 50.96 45.69 0.54
C ASN A 4 50.18 44.57 1.29
N GLY A 5 50.66 43.33 1.08
CA GLY A 5 50.65 42.25 2.08
C GLY A 5 51.89 42.36 3.02
N PRO A 6 52.49 41.27 3.58
CA PRO A 6 52.66 39.97 2.94
C PRO A 6 52.71 38.73 3.90
N MET A 7 53.26 37.62 3.40
CA MET A 7 54.02 36.55 4.10
C MET A 7 53.33 35.56 5.07
N LEU A 8 53.39 34.29 4.65
CA LEU A 8 53.56 33.12 5.52
C LEU A 8 54.98 33.12 6.16
N PRO A 9 55.15 32.52 7.35
CA PRO A 9 56.35 31.79 7.73
C PRO A 9 56.15 30.27 7.59
N MET A 10 57.26 29.53 7.53
CA MET A 10 57.31 28.11 7.23
C MET A 10 57.54 27.25 8.49
N ALA A 11 57.08 25.99 8.42
CA ALA A 11 57.59 24.81 9.13
C ALA A 11 57.66 24.80 10.69
N MET A 12 57.08 23.73 11.25
CA MET A 12 57.92 22.79 12.01
C MET A 12 57.51 21.34 11.73
N ARG A 13 58.49 20.49 11.40
CA ARG A 13 58.31 19.03 11.42
C ARG A 13 58.46 18.55 12.86
N MET A 14 57.57 17.67 13.32
CA MET A 14 57.93 16.68 14.34
C MET A 14 57.61 15.30 13.80
N LEU A 15 58.57 14.39 13.95
CA LEU A 15 58.33 12.96 13.76
C LEU A 15 57.59 12.46 15.00
N SER A 16 56.50 11.73 14.81
CA SER A 16 55.94 10.87 15.86
C SER A 16 56.16 9.43 15.47
N LEU A 17 56.74 8.64 16.38
CA LEU A 17 56.99 7.22 16.18
C LEU A 17 55.67 6.44 16.23
N ALA A 18 55.55 5.40 15.41
CA ALA A 18 54.43 4.47 15.45
C ALA A 18 54.70 3.35 16.47
N PRO A 19 53.82 3.11 17.46
CA PRO A 19 53.86 1.90 18.26
C PRO A 19 53.14 0.73 17.54
N PRO A 20 53.67 -0.51 17.61
CA PRO A 20 52.98 -1.68 17.04
C PRO A 20 51.88 -2.20 18.00
N ILE A 21 50.62 -2.01 17.61
CA ILE A 21 49.46 -2.61 18.27
C ILE A 21 48.76 -3.48 17.21
N SER A 22 49.11 -4.77 17.06
CA SER A 22 48.83 -5.87 18.01
C SER A 22 47.34 -6.17 18.12
N SER A 23 46.83 -6.85 17.09
CA SER A 23 45.69 -7.77 17.07
C SER A 23 44.77 -7.82 18.30
N VAL A 24 43.73 -6.98 18.32
CA VAL A 24 42.57 -7.15 19.21
C VAL A 24 41.27 -7.09 18.39
N SER A 25 40.61 -8.26 18.29
CA SER A 25 39.17 -8.49 18.10
C SER A 25 38.37 -7.38 17.36
N ILE A 26 38.06 -7.49 16.07
CA ILE A 26 37.20 -8.55 15.47
C ILE A 26 36.11 -9.07 16.44
N LEU A 27 35.33 -8.16 17.05
CA LEU A 27 34.10 -8.54 17.77
C LEU A 27 32.93 -7.54 17.63
N SER A 28 33.07 -6.48 16.84
CA SER A 28 32.02 -5.45 16.65
C SER A 28 31.06 -5.71 15.46
N ALA A 29 31.24 -6.83 14.74
CA ALA A 29 30.48 -7.11 13.49
C ALA A 29 29.19 -7.93 13.68
N ILE A 30 28.98 -8.55 14.86
CA ILE A 30 27.89 -9.50 15.09
C ILE A 30 26.57 -8.80 15.51
N ALA A 31 26.64 -7.54 15.93
CA ALA A 31 25.47 -6.74 16.33
C ALA A 31 24.47 -6.40 15.19
N LEU A 32 24.85 -6.64 13.92
CA LEU A 32 23.98 -6.42 12.75
C LEU A 32 23.15 -7.66 12.36
N GLY A 33 23.29 -8.78 13.08
CA GLY A 33 22.51 -10.00 12.82
C GLY A 33 21.03 -9.89 13.20
N LEU A 34 20.69 -9.03 14.16
CA LEU A 34 19.30 -8.69 14.50
C LEU A 34 18.71 -7.72 13.47
N SER A 35 18.42 -8.24 12.28
CA SER A 35 17.44 -7.62 11.40
C SER A 35 16.15 -7.44 12.23
N PRO A 36 15.64 -6.21 12.44
CA PRO A 36 14.42 -6.03 13.20
C PRO A 36 13.31 -6.83 12.51
N SER A 37 12.54 -7.60 13.29
CA SER A 37 11.36 -8.32 12.80
C SER A 37 10.58 -7.37 11.88
N PRO A 38 10.43 -7.69 10.58
CA PRO A 38 10.10 -6.69 9.59
C PRO A 38 8.78 -6.02 9.97
N ALA A 39 8.87 -4.75 10.35
CA ALA A 39 7.72 -3.98 10.79
C ALA A 39 6.75 -3.90 9.62
N PHE A 40 5.69 -4.70 9.68
CA PHE A 40 4.68 -4.73 8.64
C PHE A 40 4.11 -3.30 8.49
N ALA A 41 3.95 -2.85 7.26
CA ALA A 41 3.45 -1.50 7.00
C ALA A 41 1.96 -1.42 7.39
N CYS A 42 1.65 -0.64 8.44
CA CYS A 42 0.31 -0.30 8.91
C CYS A 42 0.36 0.98 9.79
N SER A 43 -0.33 2.14 9.63
CA SER A 43 -1.21 2.83 8.65
C SER A 43 -2.77 2.85 8.72
N LYS A 44 -3.41 2.10 9.61
CA LYS A 44 -4.76 2.34 10.24
C LYS A 44 -6.11 2.25 9.49
N ILE A 45 -6.22 2.03 8.16
CA ILE A 45 -7.50 2.28 7.45
C ILE A 45 -7.80 1.30 6.30
N PRO A 46 -9.03 0.73 6.22
CA PRO A 46 -9.53 0.12 4.99
C PRO A 46 -9.79 1.19 3.92
N SER A 47 -8.75 1.48 3.11
CA SER A 47 -8.76 2.35 1.92
C SER A 47 -9.65 3.60 2.03
N TRP A 48 -9.43 4.35 3.12
CA TRP A 48 -10.04 5.66 3.39
C TRP A 48 -11.58 5.75 3.37
N GLY A 49 -12.28 4.63 3.53
CA GLY A 49 -13.74 4.62 3.56
C GLY A 49 -14.38 5.08 2.25
N HIS A 50 -13.63 5.06 1.13
CA HIS A 50 -14.16 5.37 -0.20
C HIS A 50 -15.09 4.27 -0.74
N VAL A 51 -15.11 3.11 -0.07
CA VAL A 51 -15.87 1.91 -0.42
C VAL A 51 -16.49 1.35 0.87
N ARG A 52 -17.76 0.94 0.84
CA ARG A 52 -18.34 0.16 1.96
C ARG A 52 -17.81 -1.28 1.87
N MET A 53 -16.73 -1.56 2.60
CA MET A 53 -16.00 -2.84 2.53
C MET A 53 -16.84 -4.05 2.95
N HIS A 54 -17.63 -3.91 4.02
CA HIS A 54 -18.43 -5.00 4.58
C HIS A 54 -19.90 -4.58 4.74
N ALA A 55 -20.82 -5.54 4.57
CA ALA A 55 -22.24 -5.32 4.81
C ALA A 55 -22.55 -4.97 6.28
N SER A 56 -21.72 -5.46 7.22
CA SER A 56 -21.75 -5.14 8.64
C SER A 56 -21.27 -3.72 8.98
N THR A 57 -20.57 -3.01 8.08
CA THR A 57 -20.19 -1.61 8.34
C THR A 57 -21.45 -0.74 8.40
N MET A 58 -21.64 -0.03 9.52
CA MET A 58 -22.80 0.80 9.81
C MET A 58 -22.37 2.27 9.93
N PHE A 59 -23.15 3.16 9.29
CA PHE A 59 -22.90 4.60 9.23
C PHE A 59 -24.01 5.36 9.97
N MET A 60 -23.64 6.32 10.81
CA MET A 60 -24.56 7.01 11.71
C MET A 60 -24.05 8.39 12.13
N THR A 61 -24.96 9.24 12.59
CA THR A 61 -24.62 10.45 13.36
C THR A 61 -25.16 10.34 14.79
N GLY A 62 -24.47 10.98 15.73
CA GLY A 62 -24.84 10.94 17.14
C GLY A 62 -23.91 11.75 18.04
N ALA A 63 -24.09 11.60 19.36
CA ALA A 63 -23.26 12.18 20.40
C ALA A 63 -22.82 11.11 21.42
N ALA A 64 -21.55 11.13 21.82
CA ALA A 64 -21.02 10.21 22.80
C ALA A 64 -21.51 10.59 24.21
N THR A 65 -21.99 9.61 24.98
CA THR A 65 -22.40 9.82 26.37
C THR A 65 -21.19 9.65 27.32
N ARG A 66 -21.39 9.88 28.62
CA ARG A 66 -20.38 9.53 29.65
C ARG A 66 -20.33 8.03 29.95
N ASP A 67 -21.35 7.28 29.55
CA ASP A 67 -21.59 5.91 30.03
C ASP A 67 -20.71 4.91 29.26
N THR A 68 -20.12 3.97 29.98
CA THR A 68 -19.28 2.90 29.42
C THR A 68 -19.74 1.55 29.95
N LEU A 69 -19.65 0.52 29.11
CA LEU A 69 -20.10 -0.84 29.42
C LEU A 69 -19.00 -1.83 29.07
N HIS A 70 -18.83 -2.89 29.87
CA HIS A 70 -17.95 -3.99 29.51
C HIS A 70 -18.54 -4.75 28.31
N ALA A 71 -17.81 -4.76 27.20
CA ALA A 71 -18.25 -5.33 25.92
C ALA A 71 -17.61 -6.68 25.61
N GLY A 72 -16.55 -7.05 26.33
CA GLY A 72 -15.77 -8.25 26.02
C GLY A 72 -15.13 -8.20 24.62
N PRO A 73 -14.34 -9.23 24.25
CA PRO A 73 -13.69 -9.28 22.95
C PRO A 73 -14.71 -9.31 21.82
N GLY A 74 -15.73 -10.17 21.89
CA GLY A 74 -16.61 -10.49 20.76
C GLY A 74 -15.89 -11.34 19.70
N ALA A 75 -16.58 -11.64 18.59
CA ALA A 75 -16.03 -12.37 17.45
C ALA A 75 -15.43 -11.41 16.40
N VAL A 76 -14.45 -10.58 16.80
CA VAL A 76 -13.90 -9.54 15.91
C VAL A 76 -12.83 -10.13 14.98
N GLU A 77 -13.25 -10.52 13.78
CA GLU A 77 -12.36 -10.93 12.69
C GLU A 77 -11.79 -9.72 11.95
N PHE A 78 -10.59 -9.87 11.36
CA PHE A 78 -9.86 -8.79 10.71
C PHE A 78 -9.26 -9.18 9.36
N GLY A 79 -9.42 -8.31 8.36
CA GLY A 79 -8.55 -8.31 7.20
C GLY A 79 -7.19 -7.68 7.55
N VAL A 80 -6.09 -8.34 7.16
CA VAL A 80 -4.74 -7.82 7.42
C VAL A 80 -4.51 -6.55 6.62
N SER A 81 -4.47 -5.45 7.35
CA SER A 81 -3.97 -4.16 6.89
C SER A 81 -3.58 -3.36 8.13
N GLU A 82 -3.03 -2.19 7.92
CA GLU A 82 -3.91 -1.05 8.15
C GLU A 82 -4.20 -0.77 9.65
N GLY A 83 -3.21 -0.82 10.55
CA GLY A 83 -3.28 -0.59 12.01
C GLY A 83 -2.33 0.46 12.67
N HIS A 84 -2.27 0.54 14.00
CA HIS A 84 -1.37 1.31 14.90
C HIS A 84 -0.52 0.34 15.75
N PHE A 85 0.35 0.78 16.68
CA PHE A 85 0.96 -0.11 17.67
C PHE A 85 0.55 0.29 19.09
N GLY A 86 -0.49 -0.38 19.59
CA GLY A 86 -0.91 -0.35 20.99
C GLY A 86 -0.16 -1.37 21.84
N ASN A 87 -0.23 -1.22 23.17
CA ASN A 87 0.42 -2.15 24.10
C ASN A 87 -0.44 -3.40 24.32
N SER A 88 0.10 -4.58 24.00
CA SER A 88 -0.59 -5.89 23.95
C SER A 88 -0.88 -6.53 25.32
N GLY A 89 -1.07 -5.73 26.37
CA GLY A 89 -1.43 -6.21 27.70
C GLY A 89 -2.90 -6.64 27.77
N ALA A 90 -3.19 -7.77 28.41
CA ALA A 90 -4.55 -8.28 28.60
C ALA A 90 -5.38 -7.31 29.47
N LYS A 91 -6.21 -6.48 28.82
CA LYS A 91 -7.14 -5.54 29.46
C LYS A 91 -8.60 -6.00 29.25
N PRO A 92 -9.52 -5.69 30.17
CA PRO A 92 -10.95 -5.84 29.91
C PRO A 92 -11.38 -4.89 28.77
N VAL A 93 -12.26 -5.35 27.89
CA VAL A 93 -12.72 -4.58 26.73
C VAL A 93 -14.00 -3.83 27.09
N PHE A 94 -13.95 -2.50 27.00
CA PHE A 94 -15.07 -1.61 27.25
C PHE A 94 -15.47 -0.89 25.98
N GLY A 95 -16.78 -0.64 25.83
CA GLY A 95 -17.30 0.33 24.87
C GLY A 95 -17.87 1.56 25.56
N GLN A 96 -18.06 2.64 24.80
CA GLN A 96 -18.72 3.87 25.22
C GLN A 96 -20.07 4.01 24.50
N VAL A 97 -21.12 4.38 25.25
CA VAL A 97 -22.48 4.47 24.70
C VAL A 97 -22.62 5.75 23.87
N LEU A 98 -23.14 5.61 22.65
CA LEU A 98 -23.49 6.69 21.73
C LEU A 98 -25.01 6.85 21.69
N SER A 99 -25.49 8.09 21.84
CA SER A 99 -26.86 8.47 21.50
C SER A 99 -26.94 8.75 19.99
N VAL A 100 -27.74 7.98 19.28
CA VAL A 100 -27.89 8.02 17.82
C VAL A 100 -28.94 9.06 17.41
N THR A 101 -28.59 9.93 16.48
CA THR A 101 -29.50 10.91 15.87
C THR A 101 -30.01 10.43 14.52
N ALA A 102 -29.16 9.82 13.69
CA ALA A 102 -29.56 9.27 12.39
C ALA A 102 -28.73 8.03 11.99
N LEU A 103 -29.35 7.15 11.18
CA LEU A 103 -28.77 5.92 10.65
C LEU A 103 -28.89 5.89 9.12
N GLY A 104 -27.76 5.80 8.41
CA GLY A 104 -27.72 5.82 6.94
C GLY A 104 -28.67 4.80 6.32
N ARG A 105 -29.39 5.17 5.25
CA ARG A 105 -30.48 4.42 4.60
C ARG A 105 -30.16 2.93 4.41
N ARG A 106 -28.92 2.56 4.07
CA ARG A 106 -28.50 1.15 3.91
C ARG A 106 -28.25 0.36 5.22
N THR A 107 -28.69 0.85 6.37
CA THR A 107 -28.71 0.11 7.67
C THR A 107 -29.85 -0.90 7.70
N PRO A 108 -29.61 -2.20 8.02
CA PRO A 108 -30.64 -3.25 8.00
C PRO A 108 -31.82 -2.99 8.95
N SER A 109 -33.03 -3.43 8.58
CA SER A 109 -34.25 -3.10 9.32
C SER A 109 -34.31 -3.71 10.73
N GLY A 110 -33.73 -4.89 10.95
CA GLY A 110 -33.58 -5.49 12.28
C GLY A 110 -32.74 -4.61 13.22
N VAL A 111 -31.58 -4.16 12.73
CA VAL A 111 -30.67 -3.26 13.45
C VAL A 111 -31.34 -1.94 13.78
N ARG A 112 -32.11 -1.35 12.86
CA ARG A 112 -32.91 -0.14 13.14
C ARG A 112 -33.91 -0.36 14.28
N ARG A 113 -34.62 -1.50 14.30
CA ARG A 113 -35.55 -1.84 15.38
C ARG A 113 -34.82 -2.02 16.71
N ALA A 114 -33.65 -2.65 16.71
CA ALA A 114 -32.83 -2.81 17.91
C ALA A 114 -32.29 -1.47 18.45
N VAL A 115 -31.84 -0.56 17.58
CA VAL A 115 -31.44 0.80 17.99
C VAL A 115 -32.63 1.59 18.54
N ALA A 116 -33.81 1.47 17.94
CA ALA A 116 -35.02 2.11 18.50
C ALA A 116 -35.39 1.51 19.87
N ALA A 117 -35.41 0.18 20.00
CA ALA A 117 -35.74 -0.53 21.24
C ALA A 117 -34.72 -0.29 22.37
N SER A 118 -33.45 -0.05 22.05
CA SER A 118 -32.43 0.33 23.04
C SER A 118 -32.57 1.79 23.53
N GLY A 119 -33.50 2.57 22.97
CA GLY A 119 -33.68 4.00 23.26
C GLY A 119 -32.78 4.90 22.41
N ASN A 120 -32.61 4.57 21.13
CA ASN A 120 -31.68 5.20 20.19
C ASN A 120 -30.21 5.14 20.65
N ARG A 121 -29.79 4.01 21.24
CA ARG A 121 -28.43 3.82 21.75
C ARG A 121 -27.67 2.72 21.00
N VAL A 122 -26.38 2.94 20.82
CA VAL A 122 -25.41 1.91 20.42
C VAL A 122 -24.18 1.95 21.33
N LEU A 123 -23.40 0.87 21.35
CA LEU A 123 -22.16 0.78 22.12
C LEU A 123 -20.96 0.74 21.17
N LEU A 124 -20.06 1.73 21.25
CA LEU A 124 -18.86 1.82 20.42
C LEU A 124 -17.64 1.26 21.17
N VAL A 125 -17.03 0.20 20.64
CA VAL A 125 -15.84 -0.45 21.20
C VAL A 125 -14.60 -0.05 20.40
N PRO A 126 -13.71 0.83 20.91
CA PRO A 126 -12.47 1.18 20.22
C PRO A 126 -11.47 0.02 20.24
N TRP A 127 -10.62 -0.05 19.21
CA TRP A 127 -9.51 -0.99 19.10
C TRP A 127 -8.18 -0.29 18.79
N ASP A 128 -7.09 -0.86 19.27
CA ASP A 128 -5.71 -0.61 18.82
C ASP A 128 -5.26 -1.78 17.91
N TYR A 129 -4.02 -1.77 17.42
CA TYR A 129 -3.41 -2.91 16.72
C TYR A 129 -2.02 -3.27 17.27
N GLY A 130 -1.57 -4.48 16.97
CA GLY A 130 -0.24 -5.01 17.29
C GLY A 130 0.76 -4.91 16.13
N PRO A 131 2.03 -5.27 16.37
CA PRO A 131 3.11 -5.24 15.36
C PRO A 131 2.94 -6.26 14.21
N ASP A 132 1.98 -7.17 14.34
CA ASP A 132 1.53 -8.13 13.32
C ASP A 132 0.26 -7.66 12.59
N CYS A 133 -0.10 -6.38 12.77
CA CYS A 133 -1.34 -5.72 12.36
C CYS A 133 -2.64 -6.45 12.77
N ARG A 134 -2.63 -7.39 13.74
CA ARG A 134 -3.87 -7.86 14.40
C ARG A 134 -4.39 -6.79 15.35
N ALA A 135 -5.68 -6.75 15.63
CA ALA A 135 -6.19 -5.83 16.65
C ALA A 135 -5.79 -6.25 18.07
N VAL A 136 -5.59 -5.26 18.93
CA VAL A 136 -5.37 -5.42 20.38
C VAL A 136 -6.30 -4.48 21.13
N GLN A 137 -6.60 -4.79 22.39
CA GLN A 137 -7.50 -4.00 23.21
C GLN A 137 -7.06 -2.54 23.25
N TRP A 138 -8.00 -1.61 23.07
CA TRP A 138 -7.73 -0.17 23.10
C TRP A 138 -6.94 0.22 24.36
N SER A 139 -5.76 0.79 24.13
CA SER A 139 -4.78 1.00 25.19
C SER A 139 -5.09 2.20 26.08
N GLY A 140 -5.93 3.13 25.60
CA GLY A 140 -6.35 4.35 26.30
C GLY A 140 -7.54 4.18 27.25
N SER A 141 -8.24 5.29 27.50
CA SER A 141 -9.44 5.32 28.36
C SER A 141 -10.61 4.58 27.72
N ALA A 142 -11.36 3.81 28.53
CA ALA A 142 -12.66 3.21 28.17
C ALA A 142 -13.68 4.28 27.76
N ARG A 143 -13.64 5.44 28.42
CA ARG A 143 -14.26 6.67 27.94
C ARG A 143 -13.28 7.35 26.98
N TRP A 144 -13.26 6.89 25.74
CA TRP A 144 -12.36 7.36 24.68
C TRP A 144 -12.77 8.76 24.15
N LEU A 145 -14.07 9.08 24.18
CA LEU A 145 -14.65 10.33 23.71
C LEU A 145 -15.16 11.23 24.85
N ALA A 146 -15.10 12.54 24.64
CA ALA A 146 -15.79 13.51 25.49
C ALA A 146 -17.33 13.36 25.36
N ASP A 147 -18.07 13.79 26.38
CA ASP A 147 -19.55 13.87 26.36
C ASP A 147 -20.07 14.89 25.33
N THR A 148 -19.26 15.91 25.07
CA THR A 148 -19.48 16.92 24.02
C THR A 148 -19.07 16.45 22.61
N ALA A 149 -18.56 15.23 22.44
CA ALA A 149 -18.12 14.73 21.14
C ALA A 149 -19.30 14.19 20.33
N SER A 150 -19.73 14.97 19.33
CA SER A 150 -20.75 14.58 18.36
C SER A 150 -20.22 14.62 16.92
N GLY A 151 -20.96 13.99 16.01
CA GLY A 151 -20.66 13.98 14.58
C GLY A 151 -21.01 12.67 13.90
N PHE A 152 -20.32 12.36 12.81
CA PHE A 152 -20.46 11.14 12.02
C PHE A 152 -19.53 10.03 12.53
N PHE A 153 -20.03 8.80 12.51
CA PHE A 153 -19.35 7.58 12.92
C PHE A 153 -19.50 6.48 11.87
N SER A 154 -18.44 5.69 11.71
CA SER A 154 -18.40 4.45 10.93
C SER A 154 -17.81 3.35 11.81
N ALA A 155 -18.51 2.22 11.93
CA ALA A 155 -18.09 1.10 12.78
C ALA A 155 -18.57 -0.25 12.21
N GLY A 156 -17.88 -1.34 12.54
CA GLY A 156 -18.32 -2.70 12.20
C GLY A 156 -19.36 -3.19 13.22
N LEU A 157 -20.58 -3.50 12.79
CA LEU A 157 -21.60 -4.08 13.65
C LEU A 157 -21.24 -5.53 14.02
N ARG A 158 -21.28 -5.85 15.31
CA ARG A 158 -21.14 -7.23 15.82
C ARG A 158 -22.41 -8.05 15.59
N ASP A 159 -22.26 -9.38 15.57
CA ASP A 159 -23.39 -10.30 15.70
C ASP A 159 -24.23 -10.02 16.95
N GLU A 160 -25.52 -10.32 16.86
CA GLU A 160 -26.52 -10.06 17.91
C GLU A 160 -26.19 -10.81 19.23
N THR A 161 -25.52 -11.96 19.15
CA THR A 161 -24.98 -12.72 20.30
C THR A 161 -23.90 -11.96 21.09
N HIS A 162 -23.31 -10.91 20.52
CA HIS A 162 -22.27 -10.09 21.13
C HIS A 162 -22.76 -8.66 21.44
N TRP A 163 -24.07 -8.42 21.44
CA TRP A 163 -24.68 -7.14 21.83
C TRP A 163 -24.83 -7.04 23.34
N VAL A 164 -24.27 -5.99 23.95
CA VAL A 164 -24.30 -5.82 25.41
C VAL A 164 -25.68 -5.37 25.87
N ASN A 165 -26.35 -6.19 26.70
CA ASN A 165 -27.66 -5.90 27.28
C ASN A 165 -28.73 -5.51 26.22
N GLY A 166 -28.68 -6.12 25.03
CA GLY A 166 -29.56 -5.81 23.91
C GLY A 166 -29.24 -4.50 23.17
N ILE A 167 -28.16 -3.80 23.52
CA ILE A 167 -27.70 -2.59 22.82
C ILE A 167 -26.81 -3.01 21.63
N PRO A 168 -27.15 -2.65 20.38
CA PRO A 168 -26.32 -2.94 19.23
C PRO A 168 -24.90 -2.42 19.44
N THR A 169 -23.94 -3.35 19.36
CA THR A 169 -22.54 -3.11 19.73
C THR A 169 -21.67 -3.14 18.48
N LEU A 170 -20.79 -2.16 18.32
CA LEU A 170 -20.01 -1.94 17.12
C LEU A 170 -18.54 -1.66 17.42
N ASP A 171 -17.67 -2.27 16.63
CA ASP A 171 -16.23 -2.14 16.75
C ASP A 171 -15.70 -0.97 15.91
N VAL A 172 -14.98 -0.07 16.58
CA VAL A 172 -14.36 1.12 16.01
C VAL A 172 -12.88 0.85 15.81
N HIS A 173 -12.54 0.49 14.57
CA HIS A 173 -11.19 0.11 14.17
C HIS A 173 -10.24 1.30 13.96
N ALA A 174 -10.76 2.50 13.72
CA ALA A 174 -9.95 3.70 13.48
C ALA A 174 -10.29 4.86 14.43
N PRO A 175 -10.23 4.67 15.77
CA PRO A 175 -10.72 5.64 16.76
C PRO A 175 -10.02 7.01 16.69
N GLN A 176 -8.79 7.08 16.19
CA GLN A 176 -8.11 8.36 15.94
C GLN A 176 -8.82 9.31 14.95
N PHE A 177 -9.74 8.81 14.11
CA PHE A 177 -10.41 9.60 13.06
C PHE A 177 -11.90 9.87 13.32
N LEU A 178 -12.44 9.50 14.48
CA LEU A 178 -13.86 9.70 14.83
C LEU A 178 -14.05 10.53 16.12
N PRO A 179 -15.17 11.27 16.25
CA PRO A 179 -16.16 11.56 15.21
C PRO A 179 -15.64 12.50 14.13
N TYR A 180 -16.17 12.35 12.92
CA TYR A 180 -16.00 13.35 11.85
C TYR A 180 -17.02 14.51 12.04
N PRO A 181 -16.65 15.78 11.80
CA PRO A 181 -15.35 16.26 11.32
C PRO A 181 -14.32 16.52 12.43
N ALA A 182 -14.74 16.54 13.70
CA ALA A 182 -13.94 17.03 14.82
C ALA A 182 -12.60 16.32 15.06
N ALA A 183 -12.48 15.04 14.73
CA ALA A 183 -11.21 14.31 14.82
C ALA A 183 -10.26 14.63 13.65
N VAL A 184 -10.79 14.88 12.45
CA VAL A 184 -10.00 15.20 11.25
C VAL A 184 -9.36 16.58 11.36
N THR A 185 -10.13 17.60 11.77
CA THR A 185 -9.61 18.96 11.95
C THR A 185 -8.52 19.01 13.03
N ARG A 186 -8.72 18.32 14.16
CA ARG A 186 -7.76 18.29 15.28
C ARG A 186 -6.46 17.55 14.98
N ARG A 187 -6.49 16.49 14.16
CA ARG A 187 -5.29 15.65 13.90
C ARG A 187 -4.54 15.97 12.62
N GLY A 188 -5.02 16.92 11.79
CA GLY A 188 -4.33 17.36 10.58
C GLY A 188 -4.09 16.20 9.60
N VAL A 189 -5.16 15.48 9.28
CA VAL A 189 -5.09 14.25 8.50
C VAL A 189 -4.80 14.58 7.03
N LEU A 190 -3.81 13.87 6.46
CA LEU A 190 -3.14 14.13 5.17
C LEU A 190 -4.01 14.91 4.15
N PRO A 191 -3.66 16.16 3.80
CA PRO A 191 -2.40 16.87 4.04
C PRO A 191 -2.10 17.21 5.52
N ARG A 192 -0.84 17.50 5.84
CA ARG A 192 -0.37 17.83 7.22
C ARG A 192 -0.80 19.23 7.70
N ARG A 193 -2.03 19.65 7.41
CA ARG A 193 -2.63 20.92 7.82
C ARG A 193 -4.08 20.64 8.24
N PRO A 194 -4.58 21.22 9.35
CA PRO A 194 -6.01 21.23 9.63
C PRO A 194 -6.79 21.79 8.42
N LEU A 195 -7.85 21.08 8.02
CA LEU A 195 -8.83 21.61 7.09
C LEU A 195 -9.70 22.64 7.81
N ALA A 196 -10.14 23.67 7.08
CA ALA A 196 -11.06 24.66 7.62
C ALA A 196 -12.49 24.06 7.66
N ALA A 197 -13.32 24.50 8.60
CA ALA A 197 -14.62 23.86 8.85
C ALA A 197 -15.62 24.03 7.70
N ASP A 198 -15.46 25.10 6.91
CA ASP A 198 -16.15 25.41 5.67
C ASP A 198 -15.62 24.63 4.46
N SER A 199 -14.40 24.05 4.51
CA SER A 199 -13.85 23.20 3.45
C SER A 199 -14.23 21.72 3.60
N MET A 200 -15.22 21.40 4.43
CA MET A 200 -15.61 20.04 4.83
C MET A 200 -17.13 19.84 4.74
N LEU A 201 -17.57 18.61 4.49
CA LEU A 201 -18.97 18.24 4.70
C LEU A 201 -19.36 18.35 6.18
N THR A 202 -20.64 18.64 6.42
CA THR A 202 -21.26 18.37 7.73
C THR A 202 -21.38 16.85 7.97
N ALA A 203 -21.53 16.46 9.23
CA ALA A 203 -21.76 15.05 9.59
C ALA A 203 -22.99 14.43 8.90
N SER A 204 -24.05 15.21 8.66
CA SER A 204 -25.26 14.79 7.96
C SER A 204 -25.04 14.61 6.45
N GLN A 205 -24.33 15.53 5.80
CA GLN A 205 -23.99 15.42 4.37
C GLN A 205 -23.03 14.24 4.12
N LEU A 206 -22.10 13.95 5.04
CA LEU A 206 -21.28 12.75 4.96
C LEU A 206 -22.12 11.47 5.11
N LEU A 207 -23.13 11.48 5.99
CA LEU A 207 -24.07 10.35 6.10
C LEU A 207 -24.84 10.12 4.79
N GLU A 208 -25.36 11.18 4.16
CA GLU A 208 -25.99 11.10 2.83
C GLU A 208 -25.04 10.50 1.78
N LEU A 209 -23.79 10.97 1.74
CA LEU A 209 -22.75 10.48 0.82
C LEU A 209 -22.52 8.97 0.97
N THR A 210 -22.48 8.45 2.21
CA THR A 210 -22.22 7.02 2.47
C THR A 210 -23.31 6.07 1.98
N ASP A 211 -24.53 6.56 1.76
CA ASP A 211 -25.60 5.77 1.15
C ASP A 211 -25.51 5.70 -0.38
N GLU A 212 -24.84 6.65 -1.03
CA GLU A 212 -24.66 6.70 -2.49
C GLU A 212 -23.37 6.03 -2.96
N MET A 213 -22.41 5.83 -2.05
CA MET A 213 -21.18 5.08 -2.30
C MET A 213 -21.46 3.61 -2.70
N PRO A 214 -20.60 3.01 -3.55
CA PRO A 214 -20.63 1.59 -3.82
C PRO A 214 -20.15 0.77 -2.62
N THR A 215 -20.67 -0.46 -2.52
CA THR A 215 -20.04 -1.51 -1.71
C THR A 215 -18.83 -2.11 -2.42
N HIS A 216 -18.00 -2.84 -1.69
CA HIS A 216 -16.92 -3.62 -2.29
C HIS A 216 -17.47 -4.69 -3.26
N GLU A 217 -18.62 -5.29 -2.94
CA GLU A 217 -19.32 -6.22 -3.84
C GLU A 217 -19.81 -5.54 -5.13
N ASP A 218 -20.31 -4.30 -5.06
CA ASP A 218 -20.69 -3.53 -6.26
C ASP A 218 -19.50 -3.31 -7.18
N LEU A 219 -18.34 -2.96 -6.62
CA LEU A 219 -17.10 -2.78 -7.39
C LEU A 219 -16.58 -4.10 -7.96
N LEU A 220 -16.73 -5.21 -7.24
CA LEU A 220 -16.35 -6.53 -7.77
C LEU A 220 -17.33 -7.05 -8.84
N LYS A 221 -18.65 -6.82 -8.72
CA LYS A 221 -19.64 -7.43 -9.61
C LYS A 221 -20.12 -6.52 -10.74
N ARG A 222 -20.03 -5.19 -10.60
CA ARG A 222 -20.74 -4.20 -11.43
C ARG A 222 -19.90 -2.95 -11.76
N LEU A 223 -18.60 -3.14 -12.03
CA LEU A 223 -17.58 -2.08 -12.27
C LEU A 223 -18.10 -0.82 -12.99
N ASP A 224 -18.72 -0.99 -14.16
CA ASP A 224 -19.12 0.13 -15.03
C ASP A 224 -20.29 0.97 -14.45
N THR A 225 -21.08 0.40 -13.54
CA THR A 225 -22.28 1.04 -12.95
C THR A 225 -22.15 1.36 -11.45
N ALA A 226 -21.20 0.75 -10.74
CA ALA A 226 -21.03 0.91 -9.29
C ALA A 226 -20.87 2.38 -8.84
N ALA A 227 -20.21 3.21 -9.65
CA ALA A 227 -19.98 4.63 -9.34
C ALA A 227 -21.12 5.58 -9.77
N VAL A 228 -22.21 5.09 -10.39
CA VAL A 228 -23.24 5.94 -11.01
C VAL A 228 -24.04 6.75 -9.97
N SER A 229 -24.50 6.12 -8.88
CA SER A 229 -25.29 6.79 -7.84
C SER A 229 -24.54 7.97 -7.21
N LEU A 230 -23.28 7.72 -6.80
CA LEU A 230 -22.40 8.76 -6.26
C LEU A 230 -22.15 9.90 -7.26
N ARG A 231 -21.86 9.59 -8.54
CA ARG A 231 -21.63 10.61 -9.58
C ARG A 231 -22.88 11.47 -9.81
N ALA A 232 -24.07 10.87 -9.77
CA ALA A 232 -25.34 11.59 -9.87
C ALA A 232 -25.60 12.48 -8.64
N TRP A 233 -25.35 11.98 -7.42
CA TRP A 233 -25.48 12.76 -6.18
C TRP A 233 -24.55 13.99 -6.20
N ILE A 234 -23.29 13.82 -6.62
CA ILE A 234 -22.32 14.93 -6.73
C ILE A 234 -22.74 15.92 -7.82
N ALA A 235 -23.18 15.45 -8.99
CA ALA A 235 -23.68 16.31 -10.05
C ALA A 235 -24.94 17.12 -9.64
N SER A 236 -25.76 16.59 -8.73
CA SER A 236 -26.92 17.28 -8.15
C SER A 236 -26.58 18.29 -7.03
N ARG A 237 -25.33 18.31 -6.57
CA ARG A 237 -24.84 19.12 -5.43
C ARG A 237 -23.46 19.73 -5.74
N PRO A 238 -23.33 20.56 -6.80
CA PRO A 238 -22.05 21.11 -7.23
C PRO A 238 -21.34 21.94 -6.14
N GLU A 239 -22.10 22.55 -5.23
CA GLU A 239 -21.62 23.29 -4.06
C GLU A 239 -20.88 22.40 -3.03
N LEU A 240 -21.16 21.10 -3.00
CA LEU A 240 -20.45 20.16 -2.13
C LEU A 240 -19.29 19.45 -2.84
N ALA A 241 -19.23 19.47 -4.17
CA ALA A 241 -18.33 18.61 -4.96
C ALA A 241 -16.82 18.81 -4.67
N THR A 242 -16.43 19.97 -4.15
CA THR A 242 -15.06 20.32 -3.74
C THR A 242 -14.77 20.06 -2.26
N LEU A 243 -15.80 19.81 -1.43
CA LEU A 243 -15.66 19.68 0.02
C LEU A 243 -15.10 18.32 0.42
N TYR A 244 -14.25 18.31 1.44
CA TYR A 244 -13.66 17.08 1.97
C TYR A 244 -14.73 16.17 2.61
N PRO A 245 -14.80 14.85 2.29
CA PRO A 245 -13.80 14.04 1.58
C PRO A 245 -14.21 13.66 0.13
N ILE A 246 -15.06 14.43 -0.56
CA ILE A 246 -15.62 14.03 -1.87
C ILE A 246 -14.55 13.83 -2.97
N PRO A 247 -13.55 14.73 -3.16
CA PRO A 247 -12.50 14.54 -4.17
C PRO A 247 -11.70 13.25 -3.94
N GLU A 248 -11.44 12.90 -2.67
CA GLU A 248 -10.70 11.70 -2.28
C GLU A 248 -11.55 10.45 -2.49
N THR A 249 -12.84 10.50 -2.14
CA THR A 249 -13.81 9.42 -2.38
C THR A 249 -13.96 9.10 -3.85
N LEU A 250 -14.03 10.12 -4.72
CA LEU A 250 -13.98 9.91 -6.17
C LEU A 250 -12.64 9.31 -6.63
N ALA A 251 -11.50 9.81 -6.14
CA ALA A 251 -10.17 9.30 -6.51
C ALA A 251 -9.97 7.83 -6.08
N GLY A 252 -10.47 7.47 -4.90
CA GLY A 252 -10.45 6.11 -4.36
C GLY A 252 -11.33 5.14 -5.16
N ILE A 253 -12.58 5.50 -5.44
CA ILE A 253 -13.49 4.68 -6.25
C ILE A 253 -12.97 4.52 -7.67
N ASN A 254 -12.53 5.61 -8.32
CA ASN A 254 -11.97 5.53 -9.67
C ASN A 254 -10.67 4.69 -9.71
N TRP A 255 -9.84 4.75 -8.65
CA TRP A 255 -8.69 3.85 -8.50
C TRP A 255 -9.13 2.40 -8.34
N THR A 256 -10.08 2.09 -7.47
CA THR A 256 -10.56 0.71 -7.26
C THR A 256 -11.16 0.13 -8.53
N VAL A 257 -12.02 0.88 -9.25
CA VAL A 257 -12.56 0.45 -10.55
C VAL A 257 -11.42 0.19 -11.54
N SER A 258 -10.49 1.13 -11.72
CA SER A 258 -9.37 0.99 -12.66
C SER A 258 -8.45 -0.19 -12.29
N HIS A 259 -8.19 -0.38 -11.00
CA HIS A 259 -7.41 -1.48 -10.46
C HIS A 259 -8.08 -2.83 -10.75
N THR A 260 -9.34 -3.02 -10.36
CA THR A 260 -10.09 -4.27 -10.58
C THR A 260 -10.33 -4.55 -12.07
N MET A 261 -10.52 -3.52 -12.91
CA MET A 261 -10.59 -3.70 -14.37
C MET A 261 -9.26 -4.19 -14.98
N LEU A 262 -8.12 -3.74 -14.44
CA LEU A 262 -6.80 -4.12 -14.95
C LEU A 262 -6.33 -5.46 -14.40
N THR A 263 -6.48 -5.72 -13.09
CA THR A 263 -6.09 -7.02 -12.49
C THR A 263 -6.86 -8.19 -13.10
N ARG A 264 -8.10 -7.98 -13.58
CA ARG A 264 -8.88 -9.00 -14.30
C ARG A 264 -8.47 -9.27 -15.74
N ARG A 265 -7.60 -8.47 -16.36
CA ARG A 265 -7.15 -8.69 -17.73
C ARG A 265 -5.89 -9.56 -17.73
N PRO A 266 -5.83 -10.66 -18.52
CA PRO A 266 -4.58 -11.37 -18.74
C PRO A 266 -3.53 -10.44 -19.36
N VAL A 267 -2.29 -10.51 -18.90
CA VAL A 267 -1.19 -9.67 -19.37
C VAL A 267 -0.69 -10.21 -20.71
N PRO A 268 -0.69 -9.44 -21.81
CA PRO A 268 -0.22 -9.94 -23.12
C PRO A 268 1.25 -10.38 -23.13
N LEU A 269 2.01 -9.88 -22.15
CA LEU A 269 3.42 -10.18 -21.87
C LEU A 269 3.60 -11.11 -20.66
N ALA A 270 2.57 -11.86 -20.25
CA ALA A 270 2.72 -12.93 -19.28
C ALA A 270 3.61 -14.07 -19.81
N GLY A 271 4.24 -14.82 -18.91
CA GLY A 271 4.89 -16.09 -19.23
C GLY A 271 6.16 -16.35 -18.43
N THR A 272 6.96 -17.31 -18.91
CA THR A 272 8.29 -17.61 -18.36
C THR A 272 9.37 -16.98 -19.23
N TYR A 273 10.21 -16.17 -18.59
CA TYR A 273 11.33 -15.45 -19.18
C TYR A 273 12.67 -16.07 -18.81
N ARG A 274 13.61 -16.08 -19.75
CA ARG A 274 15.05 -16.13 -19.50
C ARG A 274 15.53 -14.68 -19.34
N VAL A 275 16.13 -14.32 -18.22
CA VAL A 275 16.65 -12.98 -17.92
C VAL A 275 18.18 -13.06 -17.81
N THR A 276 18.88 -12.27 -18.62
CA THR A 276 20.34 -12.17 -18.62
C THR A 276 20.75 -10.76 -18.24
N LEU A 277 21.58 -10.67 -17.21
CA LEU A 277 22.21 -9.45 -16.72
C LEU A 277 23.67 -9.42 -17.19
N THR A 278 24.20 -8.25 -17.51
CA THR A 278 25.63 -8.06 -17.84
C THR A 278 26.17 -6.84 -17.11
N LEU A 279 27.23 -7.00 -16.33
CA LEU A 279 27.94 -5.90 -15.67
C LEU A 279 29.11 -5.44 -16.55
N GLY A 280 29.11 -4.16 -16.91
CA GLY A 280 29.95 -3.66 -17.98
C GLY A 280 29.78 -4.46 -19.27
N ASP A 281 30.90 -4.93 -19.84
CA ASP A 281 30.97 -5.69 -21.09
C ASP A 281 31.56 -7.10 -20.91
N LYS A 282 31.60 -7.65 -19.68
CA LYS A 282 32.23 -8.94 -19.37
C LYS A 282 31.35 -9.87 -18.55
N ASP A 283 31.17 -9.58 -17.27
CA ASP A 283 30.52 -10.48 -16.33
C ASP A 283 29.03 -10.58 -16.68
N SER A 284 28.49 -11.80 -16.79
CA SER A 284 27.05 -11.99 -17.01
C SER A 284 26.49 -13.11 -16.14
N LEU A 285 25.22 -12.93 -15.76
CA LEU A 285 24.45 -13.90 -14.98
C LEU A 285 23.10 -14.10 -15.67
N THR A 286 22.67 -15.35 -15.80
CA THR A 286 21.34 -15.68 -16.33
C THR A 286 20.51 -16.39 -15.26
N TYR A 287 19.26 -15.99 -15.15
CA TYR A 287 18.23 -16.63 -14.33
C TYR A 287 16.91 -16.69 -15.11
N TYR A 288 15.91 -17.33 -14.55
CA TYR A 288 14.57 -17.41 -15.14
C TYR A 288 13.56 -16.69 -14.25
N ALA A 289 12.56 -16.07 -14.86
CA ALA A 289 11.49 -15.36 -14.15
C ALA A 289 10.13 -15.73 -14.75
N ARG A 290 9.24 -16.32 -13.95
CA ARG A 290 7.86 -16.59 -14.34
C ARG A 290 6.96 -15.50 -13.78
N THR A 291 6.13 -14.88 -14.62
CA THR A 291 5.16 -13.87 -14.17
C THR A 291 3.83 -14.51 -13.78
N SER A 292 3.01 -13.76 -13.05
CA SER A 292 1.58 -14.04 -12.97
C SER A 292 0.91 -13.82 -14.33
N GLU A 293 -0.19 -14.52 -14.58
CA GLU A 293 -1.05 -14.28 -15.76
C GLU A 293 -1.75 -12.92 -15.68
N HIS A 294 -2.07 -12.48 -14.47
CA HIS A 294 -2.82 -11.27 -14.16
C HIS A 294 -1.96 -10.21 -13.44
N PRO A 295 -2.24 -8.91 -13.58
CA PRO A 295 -1.64 -7.88 -12.74
C PRO A 295 -1.96 -8.07 -11.25
N THR A 296 -1.00 -7.71 -10.39
CA THR A 296 -1.21 -7.61 -8.95
C THR A 296 -1.41 -6.17 -8.47
N SER A 297 -1.04 -5.17 -9.27
CA SER A 297 -1.40 -3.77 -9.01
C SER A 297 -1.30 -2.89 -10.26
N VAL A 298 -1.66 -1.61 -10.14
CA VAL A 298 -1.54 -0.62 -11.20
C VAL A 298 -0.21 0.13 -11.11
N LEU A 299 0.49 0.27 -12.23
CA LEU A 299 1.65 1.15 -12.32
C LEU A 299 1.15 2.58 -12.44
N ARG A 300 1.31 3.35 -11.35
CA ARG A 300 1.32 4.81 -11.39
C ARG A 300 2.76 5.28 -11.51
N LEU A 301 3.15 5.73 -12.69
CA LEU A 301 4.41 6.47 -12.85
C LEU A 301 4.34 7.72 -11.99
N ALA A 302 5.20 7.80 -10.98
CA ALA A 302 5.26 8.96 -10.10
C ALA A 302 5.69 10.19 -10.93
N ARG A 303 4.73 11.07 -11.25
CA ARG A 303 5.04 12.42 -11.71
C ARG A 303 5.99 13.05 -10.68
N PRO A 304 7.06 13.76 -11.09
CA PRO A 304 7.98 14.38 -10.15
C PRO A 304 7.22 15.25 -9.14
N LEU A 305 7.43 15.01 -7.85
CA LEU A 305 6.76 15.71 -6.74
C LEU A 305 7.31 17.14 -6.52
N ALA A 306 7.65 17.82 -7.63
CA ALA A 306 8.38 19.08 -7.67
C ALA A 306 7.45 20.32 -7.74
N GLY A 307 6.16 20.15 -7.45
CA GLY A 307 5.19 21.23 -7.33
C GLY A 307 4.24 20.98 -6.15
N PRO A 308 3.52 22.03 -5.68
CA PRO A 308 2.42 21.83 -4.74
C PRO A 308 1.42 20.84 -5.36
N ALA A 309 0.84 19.96 -4.54
CA ALA A 309 -0.03 18.88 -5.02
C ALA A 309 -1.38 19.42 -5.51
N THR A 310 -1.42 19.93 -6.74
CA THR A 310 -2.66 20.21 -7.48
C THR A 310 -3.42 18.90 -7.64
N GLN A 311 -4.55 18.77 -6.94
CA GLN A 311 -5.30 17.51 -6.84
C GLN A 311 -6.01 17.10 -8.16
N SER A 312 -5.92 17.91 -9.21
CA SER A 312 -6.25 17.49 -10.58
C SER A 312 -5.22 16.45 -11.07
N GLY A 313 -5.61 15.24 -11.44
CA GLY A 313 -6.96 14.70 -11.64
C GLY A 313 -6.91 13.48 -12.57
N ASP A 314 -5.87 13.45 -13.41
CA ASP A 314 -5.36 12.27 -14.10
C ASP A 314 -4.85 11.23 -13.09
N THR A 315 -5.79 10.46 -12.56
CA THR A 315 -5.58 9.33 -11.65
C THR A 315 -5.39 8.01 -12.40
N SER A 316 -5.29 8.06 -13.73
CA SER A 316 -5.25 6.91 -14.63
C SER A 316 -4.06 5.99 -14.33
N ALA A 317 -4.26 4.71 -14.62
CA ALA A 317 -3.17 3.74 -14.55
C ALA A 317 -2.31 3.88 -15.80
N THR A 318 -1.09 4.38 -15.65
CA THR A 318 -0.08 4.44 -16.73
C THR A 318 0.42 3.05 -17.17
N GLY A 319 0.00 1.99 -16.48
CA GLY A 319 0.40 0.61 -16.72
C GLY A 319 -0.01 -0.33 -15.60
N VAL A 320 0.64 -1.48 -15.52
CA VAL A 320 0.41 -2.54 -14.54
C VAL A 320 1.71 -3.04 -13.90
N TYR A 321 1.62 -3.43 -12.63
CA TYR A 321 2.58 -4.28 -11.95
C TYR A 321 2.08 -5.72 -11.97
N VAL A 322 2.98 -6.63 -12.31
CA VAL A 322 2.72 -8.06 -12.48
C VAL A 322 3.73 -8.79 -11.61
N LEU A 323 3.25 -9.62 -10.68
CA LEU A 323 4.12 -10.38 -9.78
C LEU A 323 4.99 -11.32 -10.62
N SER A 324 6.24 -11.49 -10.24
CA SER A 324 7.13 -12.47 -10.83
C SER A 324 7.88 -13.25 -9.76
N CYS A 325 8.26 -14.46 -10.12
CA CYS A 325 9.05 -15.35 -9.29
C CYS A 325 10.29 -15.77 -10.05
N ALA A 326 11.44 -15.77 -9.38
CA ALA A 326 12.71 -16.11 -9.98
C ALA A 326 13.20 -17.52 -9.61
N ALA A 327 13.93 -18.14 -10.54
CA ALA A 327 14.55 -19.44 -10.40
C ALA A 327 15.88 -19.50 -11.17
N ARG A 328 16.78 -20.39 -10.76
CA ARG A 328 18.05 -20.67 -11.47
C ARG A 328 17.83 -21.53 -12.71
N THR A 329 16.81 -22.39 -12.72
CA THR A 329 16.39 -23.19 -13.88
C THR A 329 14.86 -23.19 -14.03
N VAL A 330 14.36 -23.49 -15.24
CA VAL A 330 12.91 -23.56 -15.49
C VAL A 330 12.22 -24.66 -14.66
N ALA A 331 12.89 -25.81 -14.48
CA ALA A 331 12.34 -26.96 -13.75
C ALA A 331 12.05 -26.65 -12.26
N GLN A 332 12.75 -25.69 -11.66
CA GLN A 332 12.49 -25.27 -10.27
C GLN A 332 11.10 -24.64 -10.09
N PHE A 333 10.45 -24.12 -11.14
CA PHE A 333 9.08 -23.62 -11.05
C PHE A 333 8.03 -24.73 -10.86
N SER A 334 8.33 -25.97 -11.27
CA SER A 334 7.45 -27.13 -11.07
C SER A 334 7.71 -27.84 -9.75
N ALA A 335 8.88 -27.60 -9.12
CA ALA A 335 9.33 -28.30 -7.92
C ALA A 335 9.18 -27.48 -6.61
N ARG A 336 9.00 -26.15 -6.71
CA ARG A 336 8.70 -25.26 -5.57
C ARG A 336 7.19 -25.03 -5.47
N GLN A 337 6.69 -24.68 -4.28
CA GLN A 337 5.28 -24.29 -4.13
C GLN A 337 4.96 -23.07 -5.02
N PRO A 338 3.72 -22.92 -5.53
CA PRO A 338 3.34 -21.77 -6.35
C PRO A 338 3.57 -20.45 -5.63
N CYS A 339 3.86 -19.40 -6.40
CA CYS A 339 4.21 -18.09 -5.87
C CYS A 339 3.00 -17.28 -5.41
N TYR A 340 2.48 -17.65 -4.25
CA TYR A 340 1.32 -16.99 -3.63
C TYR A 340 1.67 -15.61 -3.09
N PRO A 341 0.85 -14.58 -3.40
CA PRO A 341 0.85 -13.32 -2.66
C PRO A 341 0.67 -13.58 -1.15
N GLY A 342 1.38 -12.83 -0.31
CA GLY A 342 1.25 -12.90 1.15
C GLY A 342 2.02 -14.03 1.84
N GLN A 343 2.45 -15.09 1.13
CA GLN A 343 3.46 -16.00 1.67
C GLN A 343 4.85 -15.34 1.63
N LYS A 344 5.67 -15.57 2.67
CA LYS A 344 7.09 -15.17 2.70
C LYS A 344 7.98 -16.03 1.79
N GLN A 345 7.60 -16.22 0.53
CA GLN A 345 8.46 -16.91 -0.44
C GLN A 345 9.56 -15.96 -0.93
N VAL A 346 10.80 -16.33 -0.62
CA VAL A 346 11.98 -15.47 -0.74
C VAL A 346 12.53 -15.54 -2.18
N SER A 347 11.67 -15.25 -3.16
CA SER A 347 11.99 -15.29 -4.61
C SER A 347 11.09 -14.36 -5.46
N GLN A 348 10.26 -13.54 -4.83
CA GLN A 348 9.28 -12.66 -5.49
C GLN A 348 9.88 -11.31 -5.93
N GLY A 349 9.42 -10.81 -7.08
CA GLY A 349 9.72 -9.49 -7.64
C GLY A 349 8.58 -9.01 -8.56
N TYR A 350 8.81 -7.97 -9.35
CA TYR A 350 7.77 -7.41 -10.22
C TYR A 350 8.26 -7.12 -11.64
N PHE A 351 7.40 -7.39 -12.61
CA PHE A 351 7.49 -6.81 -13.95
C PHE A 351 6.49 -5.65 -14.02
N ALA A 352 6.93 -4.50 -14.51
CA ALA A 352 6.08 -3.33 -14.73
C ALA A 352 5.96 -3.06 -16.23
N PHE A 353 4.74 -2.97 -16.73
CA PHE A 353 4.44 -2.74 -18.15
C PHE A 353 3.60 -1.48 -18.30
N ALA A 354 3.98 -0.58 -19.21
CA ALA A 354 3.12 0.54 -19.60
C ALA A 354 1.89 0.03 -20.36
N ASP A 355 0.74 0.68 -20.16
CA ASP A 355 -0.49 0.29 -20.87
C ASP A 355 -0.44 0.75 -22.34
N SER A 356 0.25 1.88 -22.59
CA SER A 356 0.49 2.39 -23.94
C SER A 356 1.36 1.45 -24.79
N VAL A 357 0.90 1.23 -26.02
CA VAL A 357 1.59 0.48 -27.07
C VAL A 357 1.91 1.43 -28.21
N SER A 358 3.14 1.36 -28.73
CA SER A 358 3.48 1.87 -30.06
C SER A 358 3.80 0.68 -30.97
N SER A 359 3.16 0.60 -32.14
CA SER A 359 3.43 -0.47 -33.11
C SER A 359 4.19 0.05 -34.33
N ASP A 360 5.15 -0.72 -34.82
CA ASP A 360 5.86 -0.41 -36.07
C ASP A 360 5.12 -0.92 -37.33
N ARG A 361 5.68 -0.67 -38.53
CA ARG A 361 5.10 -1.13 -39.81
C ARG A 361 5.15 -2.65 -40.01
N ALA A 362 5.95 -3.39 -39.24
CA ALA A 362 5.99 -4.86 -39.26
C ALA A 362 4.95 -5.47 -38.30
N GLY A 363 4.32 -4.67 -37.45
CA GLY A 363 3.41 -5.11 -36.40
C GLY A 363 4.11 -5.51 -35.11
N THR A 364 5.35 -5.06 -34.88
CA THR A 364 6.01 -5.21 -33.58
C THR A 364 5.37 -4.26 -32.58
N GLU A 365 4.76 -4.78 -31.52
CA GLU A 365 4.29 -3.99 -30.38
C GLU A 365 5.49 -3.65 -29.48
N GLU A 366 5.81 -2.37 -29.31
CA GLU A 366 6.74 -1.89 -28.27
C GLU A 366 5.96 -1.26 -27.12
N ARG A 367 6.30 -1.66 -25.88
CA ARG A 367 5.82 -1.08 -24.62
C ARG A 367 7.01 -0.64 -23.78
N GLN A 368 6.91 0.51 -23.10
CA GLN A 368 7.87 0.83 -22.03
C GLN A 368 7.62 -0.06 -20.82
N GLY A 369 8.66 -0.34 -20.02
CA GLY A 369 8.50 -1.12 -18.80
C GLY A 369 9.80 -1.34 -18.03
N SER A 370 9.70 -2.02 -16.90
CA SER A 370 10.87 -2.42 -16.11
C SER A 370 10.71 -3.84 -15.56
N ILE A 371 11.76 -4.65 -15.68
CA ILE A 371 11.95 -5.80 -14.80
C ILE A 371 12.60 -5.25 -13.53
N ASP A 372 11.89 -5.33 -12.40
CA ASP A 372 12.49 -4.99 -11.11
C ASP A 372 13.40 -6.13 -10.65
N LEU A 373 14.63 -5.79 -10.30
CA LEU A 373 15.67 -6.76 -9.96
C LEU A 373 15.58 -7.13 -8.48
N LEU A 374 14.49 -7.82 -8.12
CA LEU A 374 14.30 -8.57 -6.86
C LEU A 374 14.89 -7.85 -5.63
N GLY A 375 14.19 -6.86 -5.07
CA GLY A 375 14.71 -5.93 -4.04
C GLY A 375 15.15 -6.51 -2.68
N ALA A 376 15.42 -7.81 -2.55
CA ALA A 376 15.86 -8.46 -1.31
C ALA A 376 17.02 -9.44 -1.57
N ALA A 377 18.19 -9.13 -1.00
CA ALA A 377 19.39 -9.96 -1.14
C ALA A 377 19.31 -11.34 -0.44
N SER A 378 18.36 -11.52 0.49
CA SER A 378 18.00 -12.83 1.04
C SER A 378 17.46 -13.75 -0.05
N SER A 379 16.63 -13.23 -0.96
CA SER A 379 15.98 -14.02 -2.01
C SER A 379 16.97 -14.68 -2.95
N TRP A 380 18.06 -13.99 -3.29
CA TRP A 380 19.08 -14.55 -4.17
C TRP A 380 19.80 -15.75 -3.58
N LYS A 381 19.99 -15.81 -2.26
CA LYS A 381 20.62 -16.97 -1.61
C LYS A 381 19.79 -18.24 -1.79
N GLU A 382 18.46 -18.13 -1.78
CA GLU A 382 17.54 -19.26 -2.00
C GLU A 382 17.29 -19.58 -3.49
N ILE A 383 17.48 -18.62 -4.40
CA ILE A 383 17.41 -18.88 -5.85
C ILE A 383 18.66 -19.60 -6.34
N PHE A 384 19.84 -19.25 -5.81
CA PHE A 384 21.15 -19.74 -6.25
C PHE A 384 21.79 -20.78 -5.31
N ASP A 385 20.98 -21.39 -4.43
CA ASP A 385 21.38 -22.50 -3.56
C ASP A 385 22.62 -22.19 -2.70
N GLY A 386 22.77 -20.93 -2.29
CA GLY A 386 23.91 -20.43 -1.49
C GLY A 386 25.12 -19.90 -2.28
N ASP A 387 25.15 -19.95 -3.62
CA ASP A 387 26.27 -19.41 -4.42
C ASP A 387 26.45 -17.90 -4.22
N THR A 388 27.47 -17.54 -3.44
CA THR A 388 27.85 -16.16 -3.14
C THR A 388 28.24 -15.38 -4.39
N THR A 389 28.76 -16.03 -5.42
CA THR A 389 29.22 -15.36 -6.66
C THR A 389 28.03 -14.76 -7.41
N SER A 390 26.97 -15.54 -7.61
CA SER A 390 25.72 -15.08 -8.22
C SER A 390 24.99 -14.06 -7.34
N VAL A 391 24.98 -14.26 -6.03
CA VAL A 391 24.37 -13.35 -5.05
C VAL A 391 25.06 -11.98 -5.02
N ASP A 392 26.39 -11.94 -5.03
CA ASP A 392 27.17 -10.69 -5.04
C ASP A 392 27.10 -9.99 -6.39
N PHE A 393 27.04 -10.73 -7.49
CA PHE A 393 26.74 -10.18 -8.82
C PHE A 393 25.40 -9.44 -8.80
N LEU A 394 24.35 -10.06 -8.24
CA LEU A 394 23.01 -9.47 -8.17
C LEU A 394 22.96 -8.24 -7.26
N GLN A 395 23.66 -8.25 -6.13
CA GLN A 395 23.83 -7.06 -5.28
C GLN A 395 24.45 -5.90 -6.07
N ARG A 396 25.53 -6.14 -6.84
CA ARG A 396 26.16 -5.12 -7.70
C ARG A 396 25.19 -4.60 -8.78
N ALA A 397 24.46 -5.48 -9.44
CA ALA A 397 23.47 -5.12 -10.45
C ALA A 397 22.31 -4.28 -9.88
N ALA A 398 21.78 -4.66 -8.72
CA ALA A 398 20.71 -3.92 -8.04
C ALA A 398 21.21 -2.54 -7.56
N ALA A 399 22.42 -2.44 -7.01
CA ALA A 399 23.01 -1.17 -6.60
C ALA A 399 23.19 -0.20 -7.79
N ILE A 400 23.71 -0.68 -8.93
CA ILE A 400 23.82 0.11 -10.16
C ILE A 400 22.43 0.52 -10.68
N SER A 401 21.44 -0.37 -10.61
CA SER A 401 20.06 -0.08 -11.01
C SER A 401 19.43 1.02 -10.14
N ALA A 402 19.61 0.95 -8.82
CA ALA A 402 19.07 1.91 -7.86
C ALA A 402 19.77 3.29 -7.93
N ALA A 403 21.10 3.31 -8.11
CA ALA A 403 21.86 4.54 -8.28
C ALA A 403 21.45 5.33 -9.53
N ALA A 404 21.03 4.64 -10.60
CA ALA A 404 20.57 5.28 -11.83
C ALA A 404 19.23 6.03 -11.65
N LYS A 405 18.27 5.45 -10.91
CA LYS A 405 17.04 6.11 -10.45
C LYS A 405 16.55 5.48 -9.13
N PRO A 406 16.58 6.17 -7.98
CA PRO A 406 16.26 5.59 -6.67
C PRO A 406 14.76 5.36 -6.39
N ARG A 407 13.90 5.33 -7.43
CA ARG A 407 12.45 5.09 -7.31
C ARG A 407 11.91 4.25 -8.47
N THR A 408 12.08 2.93 -8.33
CA THR A 408 11.18 1.82 -8.77
C THR A 408 10.63 1.73 -10.20
N TYR A 409 10.90 2.68 -11.11
CA TYR A 409 10.67 2.54 -12.54
C TYR A 409 11.86 3.07 -13.32
N THR A 410 12.69 2.17 -13.83
CA THR A 410 13.75 2.52 -14.80
C THR A 410 13.37 1.95 -16.17
N PRO A 411 13.06 2.81 -17.15
CA PRO A 411 12.51 2.36 -18.43
C PRO A 411 13.53 1.55 -19.24
N GLY A 412 13.18 0.29 -19.48
CA GLY A 412 13.56 -0.45 -20.67
C GLY A 412 12.38 -0.52 -21.65
N ARG A 413 12.55 -1.33 -22.70
CA ARG A 413 11.53 -1.57 -23.73
C ARG A 413 11.22 -3.06 -23.80
N PHE A 414 9.94 -3.41 -23.69
CA PHE A 414 9.44 -4.72 -24.09
C PHE A 414 9.03 -4.66 -25.56
N ARG A 415 9.37 -5.68 -26.34
CA ARG A 415 8.97 -5.84 -27.75
C ARG A 415 8.30 -7.19 -27.94
N LYS A 416 7.11 -7.20 -28.52
CA LYS A 416 6.37 -8.39 -28.94
C LYS A 416 6.26 -8.38 -30.46
N THR A 417 6.91 -9.33 -31.12
CA THR A 417 6.84 -9.51 -32.57
C THR A 417 5.58 -10.27 -32.99
N ARG A 418 5.25 -10.23 -34.28
CA ARG A 418 4.02 -10.83 -34.84
C ARG A 418 3.92 -12.35 -34.68
N ASP A 419 5.05 -13.02 -34.49
CA ASP A 419 5.17 -14.46 -34.14
C ASP A 419 4.85 -14.76 -32.66
N GLY A 420 4.61 -13.73 -31.83
CA GLY A 420 4.35 -13.87 -30.39
C GLY A 420 5.60 -13.96 -29.51
N ARG A 421 6.82 -13.92 -30.08
CA ARG A 421 8.07 -13.82 -29.31
C ARG A 421 8.11 -12.48 -28.58
N VAL A 422 8.53 -12.50 -27.31
CA VAL A 422 8.67 -11.29 -26.49
C VAL A 422 10.10 -11.15 -26.00
N THR A 423 10.66 -9.95 -26.14
CA THR A 423 11.98 -9.57 -25.62
C THR A 423 11.87 -8.33 -24.75
N TYR A 424 12.86 -8.13 -23.88
CA TYR A 424 13.09 -6.92 -23.09
C TYR A 424 14.54 -6.48 -23.24
N GLU A 425 14.78 -5.17 -23.35
CA GLU A 425 16.13 -4.62 -23.18
C GLU A 425 16.11 -3.30 -22.39
N ARG A 426 17.10 -3.17 -21.50
CA ARG A 426 17.48 -1.96 -20.77
C ARG A 426 18.99 -1.87 -20.70
N THR A 427 19.54 -0.68 -20.92
CA THR A 427 20.96 -0.38 -20.66
C THR A 427 21.04 0.77 -19.66
N VAL A 428 21.84 0.61 -18.62
CA VAL A 428 22.18 1.64 -17.64
C VAL A 428 23.60 2.12 -17.95
N LEU A 429 23.77 3.43 -18.06
CA LEU A 429 25.07 4.06 -18.26
C LEU A 429 25.58 4.68 -16.97
N ASN A 430 26.90 4.60 -16.73
CA ASN A 430 27.62 5.37 -15.72
C ASN A 430 28.82 6.06 -16.40
N ALA A 431 28.96 7.38 -16.22
CA ALA A 431 29.96 8.20 -16.91
C ALA A 431 30.06 7.92 -18.43
N GLY A 432 28.90 7.74 -19.09
CA GLY A 432 28.80 7.43 -20.53
C GLY A 432 29.10 5.97 -20.94
N LYS A 433 29.66 5.14 -20.04
CA LYS A 433 29.95 3.72 -20.29
C LYS A 433 28.80 2.83 -19.84
N VAL A 434 28.66 1.65 -20.44
CA VAL A 434 27.69 0.63 -19.98
C VAL A 434 28.10 0.17 -18.58
N ALA A 435 27.17 0.27 -17.62
CA ALA A 435 27.36 -0.21 -16.26
C ALA A 435 26.58 -1.50 -16.00
N LEU A 436 25.34 -1.56 -16.49
CA LEU A 436 24.48 -2.74 -16.44
C LEU A 436 23.64 -2.83 -17.73
N ARG A 437 23.68 -3.97 -18.41
CA ARG A 437 22.70 -4.35 -19.43
C ARG A 437 21.75 -5.40 -18.84
N VAL A 438 20.45 -5.23 -19.06
CA VAL A 438 19.41 -6.20 -18.71
C VAL A 438 18.72 -6.61 -20.00
N ARG A 439 18.73 -7.90 -20.30
CA ARG A 439 17.97 -8.50 -21.40
C ARG A 439 17.03 -9.55 -20.83
N ALA A 440 15.85 -9.69 -21.42
CA ALA A 440 15.02 -10.87 -21.18
C ALA A 440 14.34 -11.34 -22.46
N GLU A 441 13.97 -12.61 -22.48
CA GLU A 441 13.27 -13.26 -23.58
C GLU A 441 12.22 -14.22 -23.02
N ARG A 442 10.97 -14.11 -23.49
CA ARG A 442 9.91 -15.06 -23.14
C ARG A 442 10.17 -16.38 -23.86
N ILE A 443 10.52 -17.40 -23.09
CA ILE A 443 10.81 -18.76 -23.56
C ILE A 443 9.60 -19.69 -23.52
N SER A 444 8.56 -19.31 -22.76
CA SER A 444 7.25 -19.99 -22.74
C SER A 444 6.15 -18.99 -22.39
N VAL A 445 4.94 -19.22 -22.89
CA VAL A 445 3.73 -18.48 -22.47
C VAL A 445 3.23 -18.91 -21.08
N GLU A 446 3.77 -20.00 -20.53
CA GLU A 446 3.43 -20.51 -19.20
C GLU A 446 3.72 -19.47 -18.10
N ALA A 447 2.65 -18.91 -17.55
CA ALA A 447 2.61 -18.04 -16.39
C ALA A 447 2.05 -18.82 -15.18
N PHE A 448 2.12 -18.25 -13.98
CA PHE A 448 1.32 -18.80 -12.86
C PHE A 448 -0.03 -18.10 -12.77
N SER A 449 -1.09 -18.87 -12.56
CA SER A 449 -2.40 -18.34 -12.19
C SER A 449 -2.30 -17.75 -10.77
N GLY A 450 -2.74 -16.50 -10.62
CA GLY A 450 -3.07 -15.98 -9.30
C GLY A 450 -4.41 -16.55 -8.87
N GLY A 451 -4.47 -17.16 -7.68
CA GLY A 451 -5.72 -17.59 -7.04
C GLY A 451 -6.43 -16.44 -6.35
#